data_AF-A0A3M1D7I6-F1
#
_entry.id   AF-A0A3M1D7I6-F1
#
_cell.length_a   1.000
_cell.length_b   1.000
_cell.length_c   1.000
_cell.angle_alpha   90.00
_cell.angle_beta   90.00
_cell.angle_gamma   90.00
#
_symmetry.space_group_name_H-M   'P 1'
#
loop_
_entity.id
_entity.type
_entity.pdbx_description
1 polymer ?
#
loop_
_entity_poly.entity_id
_entity_poly.type
_entity_poly.pdbx_seq_one_letter_code
_entity_poly.pdbx_strand_id
1 'polypeptide(L)'
;GVGWGEALNGGFGMVLDGSEAADRRLRQMLFWDVNNGIARRAWARNEGALWEMQRAQEREPLLRVTMPELADESLVDEAIRKAREDRG
;
A
#
# COMPACT_ATOMS: atom_id res chain seq x y z
N GLY A 1 21.05 4.60 4.36
CA GLY A 1 20.34 5.34 5.43
C GLY A 1 20.68 4.77 6.79
N VAL A 2 20.24 3.54 7.06
CA VAL A 2 20.35 2.88 8.39
C VAL A 2 21.58 1.99 8.57
N GLY A 3 22.27 1.62 7.49
CA GLY A 3 23.42 0.71 7.53
C GLY A 3 23.21 -0.48 6.59
N TRP A 4 24.20 -1.38 6.54
CA TRP A 4 24.17 -2.56 5.68
C TRP A 4 23.23 -3.64 6.24
N GLY A 5 22.33 -4.16 5.41
CA GLY A 5 21.43 -5.27 5.76
C GLY A 5 20.08 -4.86 6.39
N GLU A 6 19.96 -3.63 6.88
CA GLU A 6 18.78 -3.19 7.65
C GLU A 6 17.64 -2.65 6.78
N ALA A 7 17.90 -2.31 5.52
CA ALA A 7 16.86 -1.80 4.61
C ALA A 7 17.18 -2.10 3.15
N LEU A 8 16.10 -2.29 2.37
CA LEU A 8 16.10 -2.24 0.92
C LEU A 8 15.32 -0.99 0.51
N ASN A 9 15.98 -0.04 -0.14
CA ASN A 9 15.38 1.21 -0.59
C ASN A 9 15.70 1.47 -2.06
N GLY A 10 14.73 2.03 -2.78
CA GLY A 10 14.85 2.41 -4.19
C GLY A 10 14.35 3.83 -4.40
N GLY A 11 14.81 4.45 -5.48
CA GLY A 11 14.35 5.75 -5.94
C GLY A 11 14.54 5.86 -7.45
N PHE A 12 14.05 6.94 -8.03
CA PHE A 12 14.16 7.20 -9.46
C PHE A 12 14.67 8.62 -9.71
N GLY A 13 15.26 8.81 -10.89
CA GLY A 13 15.50 10.13 -11.47
C GLY A 13 14.82 10.19 -12.83
N MET A 14 14.21 11.33 -13.14
CA MET A 14 13.55 11.56 -14.43
C MET A 14 13.96 12.92 -14.98
N VAL A 15 14.40 12.93 -16.24
CA VAL A 15 14.73 14.17 -16.95
C VAL A 15 13.44 14.81 -17.46
N LEU A 16 13.29 16.10 -17.16
CA LEU A 16 12.20 16.93 -17.66
C LEU A 16 12.77 17.92 -18.67
N ASP A 17 12.69 17.56 -19.95
CA ASP A 17 13.20 18.34 -21.08
C ASP A 17 12.14 19.27 -21.72
N GLY A 18 10.93 19.30 -21.15
CA GLY A 18 9.79 20.09 -21.67
C GLY A 18 9.04 19.41 -22.81
N SER A 19 9.42 18.21 -23.24
CA SER A 19 8.69 17.48 -24.28
C SER A 19 7.36 16.93 -23.77
N GLU A 20 6.39 16.75 -24.68
CA GLU A 20 5.13 16.06 -24.36
C GLU A 20 5.37 14.61 -23.90
N ALA A 21 6.45 13.98 -24.38
CA ALA A 21 6.81 12.64 -23.94
C ALA A 21 7.24 12.63 -22.46
N ALA A 22 7.99 13.65 -22.02
CA ALA A 22 8.36 13.81 -20.61
C ALA A 22 7.12 14.07 -19.74
N ASP A 23 6.17 14.93 -20.16
CA ASP A 23 4.92 15.16 -19.41
C ASP A 23 4.11 13.86 -19.21
N ARG A 24 3.92 13.06 -20.28
CA ARG A 24 3.22 11.78 -20.17
C ARG A 24 3.93 10.81 -19.23
N ARG A 25 5.25 10.68 -19.35
CA ARG A 25 6.05 9.79 -18.49
C ARG A 25 6.00 10.24 -17.03
N LEU A 26 6.08 11.54 -16.77
CA LEU A 26 6.03 12.12 -15.44
C LEU A 26 4.71 11.78 -14.73
N ARG A 27 3.58 11.99 -15.42
CA ARG A 27 2.25 11.69 -14.85
C ARG A 27 2.11 10.22 -14.50
N GLN A 28 2.50 9.33 -15.40
CA GLN A 28 2.41 7.88 -15.18
C GLN A 28 3.34 7.42 -14.05
N MET A 29 4.57 7.92 -14.05
CA MET A 29 5.59 7.51 -13.10
C MET A 29 5.22 7.97 -11.68
N LEU A 30 4.86 9.24 -11.48
CA LEU A 30 4.43 9.74 -10.18
C LEU A 30 3.17 9.05 -9.69
N PHE A 31 2.23 8.77 -10.60
CA PHE A 31 1.02 8.03 -10.26
C PHE A 31 1.37 6.65 -9.69
N TRP A 32 2.27 5.91 -10.33
CA TRP A 32 2.68 4.59 -9.86
C TRP A 32 3.53 4.65 -8.57
N ASP A 33 4.52 5.52 -8.51
CA ASP A 33 5.47 5.63 -7.38
C ASP A 33 4.74 5.87 -6.05
N VAL A 34 3.77 6.77 -6.07
CA VAL A 34 2.97 7.13 -4.90
C VAL A 34 1.95 6.02 -4.59
N ASN A 35 1.13 5.62 -5.55
CA ASN A 35 0.03 4.70 -5.28
C ASN A 35 0.49 3.29 -4.92
N ASN A 36 1.65 2.85 -5.41
CA ASN A 36 2.23 1.57 -4.97
C ASN A 36 2.52 1.57 -3.47
N GLY A 37 3.10 2.66 -2.95
CA GLY A 37 3.35 2.82 -1.52
C GLY A 37 2.05 2.86 -0.70
N ILE A 38 1.04 3.58 -1.19
CA ILE A 38 -0.29 3.64 -0.56
C ILE A 38 -0.93 2.25 -0.55
N ALA A 39 -0.94 1.53 -1.66
CA ALA A 39 -1.54 0.20 -1.77
C ALA A 39 -0.89 -0.79 -0.78
N ARG A 40 0.46 -0.81 -0.70
CA ARG A 40 1.17 -1.68 0.25
C ARG A 40 0.88 -1.33 1.71
N ARG A 41 0.74 -0.04 2.04
CA ARG A 41 0.37 0.41 3.40
C ARG A 41 -1.10 0.12 3.72
N ALA A 42 -2.00 0.29 2.75
CA ALA A 42 -3.40 -0.05 2.85
C ALA A 42 -3.56 -1.55 3.13
N TRP A 43 -2.86 -2.40 2.38
CA TRP A 43 -2.81 -3.85 2.62
C TRP A 43 -2.28 -4.21 4.01
N ALA A 44 -1.31 -3.44 4.52
CA ALA A 44 -0.82 -3.55 5.90
C ALA A 44 -1.78 -2.98 6.96
N ARG A 45 -3.02 -2.63 6.58
CA ARG A 45 -4.11 -2.13 7.44
C ARG A 45 -3.87 -0.74 8.02
N ASN A 46 -3.10 0.11 7.33
CA ASN A 46 -2.99 1.51 7.73
C ASN A 46 -4.27 2.29 7.35
N GLU A 47 -4.98 2.84 8.33
CA GLU A 47 -6.28 3.51 8.14
C GLU A 47 -6.24 4.67 7.12
N GLY A 48 -5.25 5.55 7.21
CA GLY A 48 -5.10 6.66 6.27
C GLY A 48 -4.85 6.17 4.84
N ALA A 49 -4.05 5.13 4.67
CA ALA A 49 -3.79 4.54 3.37
C ALA A 49 -5.01 3.77 2.81
N LEU A 50 -5.79 3.11 3.66
CA LEU A 50 -7.06 2.47 3.26
C LEU A 50 -8.02 3.52 2.67
N TRP A 51 -8.20 4.63 3.38
CA TRP A 51 -9.05 5.74 2.94
C TRP A 51 -8.56 6.38 1.64
N GLU A 52 -7.27 6.71 1.54
CA GLU A 52 -6.73 7.31 0.31
C GLU A 52 -6.76 6.34 -0.87
N MET A 53 -6.51 5.04 -0.66
CA MET A 53 -6.58 4.07 -1.74
C MET A 53 -8.00 3.90 -2.27
N GLN A 54 -9.02 3.86 -1.40
CA GLN A 54 -10.42 3.83 -1.83
C GLN A 54 -10.74 5.01 -2.75
N ARG A 55 -10.37 6.23 -2.35
CA ARG A 55 -10.55 7.44 -3.17
C ARG A 55 -9.73 7.43 -4.46
N ALA A 56 -8.52 6.88 -4.43
CA ALA A 56 -7.68 6.76 -5.61
C ALA A 56 -8.32 5.83 -6.66
N GLN A 57 -8.86 4.67 -6.22
CA GLN A 57 -9.57 3.74 -7.10
C GLN A 57 -10.91 4.30 -7.62
N GLU A 58 -11.59 5.14 -6.84
CA GLU A 58 -12.79 5.87 -7.31
C GLU A 58 -12.46 6.87 -8.42
N ARG A 59 -11.33 7.58 -8.29
CA ARG A 59 -10.89 8.60 -9.25
C ARG A 59 -10.27 8.01 -10.52
N GLU A 60 -9.58 6.88 -10.39
CA GLU A 60 -8.91 6.19 -11.49
C GLU A 60 -9.42 4.73 -11.58
N PRO A 61 -10.47 4.46 -12.40
CA PRO A 61 -11.10 3.15 -12.48
C PRO A 61 -10.19 2.00 -12.96
N LEU A 62 -9.05 2.33 -13.58
CA LEU A 62 -8.03 1.35 -13.98
C LEU A 62 -7.08 0.97 -12.82
N LEU A 63 -7.02 1.79 -11.76
CA LEU A 63 -6.32 1.43 -10.54
C LEU A 63 -7.20 0.44 -9.77
N ARG A 64 -6.84 -0.85 -9.87
CA ARG A 64 -7.52 -1.93 -9.16
C ARG A 64 -6.50 -2.72 -8.35
N VAL A 65 -6.55 -2.56 -7.04
CA VAL A 65 -5.67 -3.23 -6.09
C VAL A 65 -6.49 -4.04 -5.09
N THR A 66 -5.88 -5.09 -4.53
CA THR A 66 -6.53 -5.89 -3.49
C THR A 66 -6.57 -5.09 -2.19
N MET A 67 -7.78 -4.88 -1.66
CA MET A 67 -8.00 -4.26 -0.35
C MET A 67 -8.12 -5.35 0.72
N PRO A 68 -7.56 -5.16 1.92
CA PRO A 68 -7.69 -6.14 2.98
C PRO A 68 -9.09 -6.06 3.60
N GLU A 69 -9.65 -7.22 3.94
CA GLU A 69 -10.78 -7.31 4.85
C GLU A 69 -10.24 -7.33 6.29
N LEU A 70 -10.79 -6.46 7.14
CA LEU A 70 -10.37 -6.38 8.54
C LEU A 70 -11.10 -7.46 9.35
N ALA A 71 -10.33 -8.35 9.96
CA ALA A 71 -10.87 -9.38 10.84
C ALA A 71 -11.41 -8.75 12.14
N ASP A 72 -12.45 -9.38 12.69
CA ASP A 72 -12.99 -9.03 13.99
C ASP A 72 -12.01 -9.47 15.09
N GLU A 73 -11.48 -8.51 15.85
CA GLU A 73 -10.53 -8.77 16.93
C GLU A 73 -11.14 -9.65 18.04
N SER A 74 -12.42 -9.45 18.36
CA SER A 74 -13.09 -10.22 19.41
C SER A 74 -13.22 -11.70 19.03
N LEU A 75 -13.50 -11.98 17.76
CA LEU A 75 -13.57 -13.34 17.24
C LEU A 75 -12.19 -14.01 17.25
N VAL A 76 -11.14 -13.27 16.90
CA VAL A 76 -9.76 -13.77 16.94
C VAL A 76 -9.34 -14.09 18.38
N ASP A 77 -9.62 -13.20 19.33
CA ASP A 77 -9.30 -13.39 20.74
C ASP A 77 -10.05 -14.58 21.34
N GLU A 78 -11.34 -14.73 21.03
CA GLU A 78 -12.14 -15.87 21.45
C GLU A 78 -11.58 -17.19 20.91
N ALA A 79 -11.24 -17.24 19.62
CA ALA A 79 -10.68 -18.43 18.99
C ALA A 79 -9.33 -18.83 19.62
N ILE A 80 -8.47 -17.85 19.91
CA ILE A 80 -7.19 -18.07 20.59
C ILE A 80 -7.41 -18.60 22.01
N ARG A 81 -8.34 -18.01 22.76
CA ARG A 81 -8.67 -18.45 24.13
C ARG A 81 -9.13 -19.89 24.14
N LYS A 82 -10.10 -20.24 23.29
CA LYS A 82 -10.62 -21.61 23.18
C LYS A 82 -9.53 -22.63 22.82
N ALA A 83 -8.67 -22.30 21.86
CA ALA A 83 -7.57 -23.17 21.46
C ALA A 83 -6.52 -23.42 22.57
N ARG A 84 -6.42 -22.52 23.57
CA ARG A 84 -5.56 -22.71 24.74
C ARG A 84 -6.23 -23.58 25.81
N GLU A 85 -7.53 -23.41 26.02
CA GLU A 85 -8.34 -24.22 26.95
C GLU A 85 -8.37 -25.69 26.51
N ASP A 86 -8.52 -25.97 25.22
CA ASP A 86 -8.55 -27.33 24.67
C ASP A 86 -7.21 -28.09 24.77
N ARG A 87 -6.12 -27.42 25.17
CA ARG A 87 -4.76 -28.00 25.29
C ARG A 87 -4.30 -28.24 26.73
N GLY A 88 -5.07 -27.81 27.73
CA GLY A 88 -4.81 -28.02 29.17
C GLY A 88 -5.62 -29.18 29.72
#